data_AF-A0A8I1LBE9-F1
#
_entry.id   AF-A0A8I1LBE9-F1
#
_cell.length_a   1.000
_cell.length_b   1.000
_cell.length_c   1.000
_cell.angle_alpha   90.00
_cell.angle_beta   90.00
_cell.angle_gamma   90.00
#
_symmetry.space_group_name_H-M   'P 1'
#
loop_
_entity.id
_entity.type
_entity.pdbx_description
1 polymer ?
#
loop_
_entity_poly.entity_id
_entity_poly.type
_entity_poly.pdbx_seq_one_letter_code
_entity_poly.pdbx_strand_id
1 'polypeptide(L)' 'MKYNTHVSWVVTFISLIVLGLILGGVFGIGTLGRSIVGLSAFVVWLIFDKYMRDRTRSRR' A
#
# COMPACT_ATOMS: atom_id res chain seq x y z
N MET A 1 -7.83 -16.25 12.24
CA MET A 1 -8.41 -15.16 11.41
C MET A 1 -8.13 -15.47 9.94
N LYS A 2 -9.18 -15.58 9.11
CA LYS A 2 -9.09 -15.88 7.68
C LYS A 2 -8.52 -14.64 6.99
N TYR A 3 -7.36 -14.75 6.34
CA TYR A 3 -6.75 -13.63 5.62
C TYR A 3 -7.66 -13.26 4.45
N ASN A 4 -8.38 -12.15 4.57
CA ASN A 4 -9.32 -11.72 3.56
C ASN A 4 -8.62 -10.70 2.66
N THR A 5 -8.13 -11.17 1.51
CA THR A 5 -7.38 -10.37 0.53
C THR A 5 -8.10 -9.06 0.18
N HIS A 6 -9.44 -9.09 0.13
CA HIS A 6 -10.27 -7.89 -0.06
C HIS A 6 -10.07 -6.83 1.03
N VAL A 7 -10.06 -7.22 2.31
CA VAL A 7 -9.89 -6.27 3.43
C VAL A 7 -8.48 -5.69 3.44
N SER A 8 -7.46 -6.50 3.14
CA SER A 8 -6.09 -6.02 3.00
C SER A 8 -5.94 -5.01 1.86
N TRP A 9 -6.61 -5.27 0.73
CA TRP A 9 -6.63 -4.35 -0.43
C TRP A 9 -7.27 -3.01 -0.09
N VAL A 10 -8.43 -3.02 0.59
CA VAL A 10 -9.15 -1.82 1.01
C VAL A 10 -8.31 -1.00 2.01
N VAL A 11 -7.71 -1.65 3.00
CA VAL A 11 -6.87 -0.97 4.01
C VAL A 11 -5.64 -0.33 3.36
N THR A 12 -4.98 -1.03 2.44
CA THR A 12 -3.81 -0.47 1.74
C THR A 12 -4.20 0.72 0.86
N PHE A 13 -5.32 0.63 0.15
CA PHE A 13 -5.83 1.70 -0.70
C PHE A 13 -6.16 2.97 0.10
N ILE A 14 -6.88 2.83 1.22
CA ILE A 14 -7.18 3.94 2.13
C ILE A 14 -5.90 4.55 2.70
N SER A 15 -4.93 3.71 3.09
CA SER A 15 -3.67 4.17 3.66
C SER A 15 -2.85 5.00 2.66
N LEU A 16 -2.81 4.60 1.39
CA LEU A 16 -2.16 5.32 0.30
C LEU A 16 -2.81 6.69 0.04
N ILE A 17 -4.15 6.77 0.08
CA ILE A 17 -4.88 8.03 -0.09
C ILE A 17 -4.59 8.98 1.07
N VAL A 18 -4.68 8.50 2.30
CA VAL A 18 -4.40 9.31 3.51
C VAL A 18 -2.96 9.79 3.48
N LEU A 19 -2.01 8.92 3.14
CA LEU A 19 -0.60 9.27 3.03
C LEU A 19 -0.36 10.36 1.95
N GLY A 20 -0.95 10.22 0.76
CA GLY A 20 -0.84 11.19 -0.32
C GLY A 20 -1.48 12.55 -0.01
N LEU A 21 -2.58 12.55 0.75
CA LEU A 21 -3.23 13.76 1.27
C LEU A 21 -2.34 14.46 2.30
N ILE A 22 -1.78 13.74 3.27
CA ILE A 22 -0.87 14.31 4.28
C ILE A 22 0.38 14.90 3.59
N LEU A 23 0.98 14.16 2.67
CA LEU A 23 2.25 14.56 2.06
C LEU A 23 2.19 15.85 1.27
N GLY A 24 1.08 16.19 0.61
CA GLY A 24 0.99 17.50 -0.06
C GLY A 24 -0.06 18.46 0.48
N GLY A 25 -0.86 18.07 1.47
CA GLY A 25 -1.64 19.01 2.26
C GLY A 25 -0.82 19.62 3.40
N VAL A 26 -0.04 18.80 4.10
CA VAL A 26 0.71 19.23 5.31
C VAL A 26 2.14 19.63 4.98
N PHE A 27 2.84 18.86 4.14
CA PHE A 27 4.27 19.08 3.87
C PHE A 27 4.57 19.90 2.62
N GLY A 28 3.55 20.29 1.83
CA GLY A 28 3.75 21.04 0.59
C GLY A 28 4.64 20.32 -0.43
N ILE A 29 4.77 18.99 -0.33
CA ILE A 29 5.64 18.21 -1.20
C ILE A 29 5.13 18.32 -2.63
N GLY A 30 5.99 18.88 -3.50
CA GLY A 30 5.74 19.01 -4.93
C GLY A 30 5.50 17.65 -5.59
N THR A 31 4.97 17.70 -6.81
CA THR A 31 4.51 16.53 -7.58
C THR A 31 5.53 15.39 -7.62
N LEU A 32 6.83 15.72 -7.70
CA LEU A 32 7.93 14.77 -7.78
C LEU A 32 8.09 13.93 -6.49
N GLY A 33 8.01 14.56 -5.31
CA GLY A 33 8.10 13.84 -4.03
C GLY A 33 6.88 12.98 -3.75
N ARG A 34 5.68 13.44 -4.16
CA ARG A 34 4.44 12.64 -4.11
C ARG A 34 4.54 11.40 -4.99
N SER A 35 5.11 11.51 -6.19
CA SER A 35 5.33 10.38 -7.09
C SER A 35 6.31 9.36 -6.52
N ILE A 36 7.41 9.82 -5.90
CA ILE A 36 8.38 8.92 -5.25
C ILE A 36 7.72 8.14 -4.12
N VAL A 37 6.98 8.81 -3.23
CA VAL A 37 6.31 8.10 -2.12
C VAL A 37 5.21 7.16 -2.65
N GLY A 38 4.46 7.57 -3.66
CA GLY A 38 3.48 6.70 -4.32
C GLY A 38 4.13 5.45 -4.93
N LEU A 39 5.26 5.60 -5.63
CA LEU A 39 6.05 4.50 -6.18
C LEU A 39 6.62 3.58 -5.09
N SER A 40 7.18 4.14 -4.02
CA SER A 40 7.71 3.36 -2.90
C SER A 40 6.61 2.55 -2.22
N ALA A 41 5.45 3.15 -1.96
CA ALA A 41 4.30 2.48 -1.36
C ALA A 41 3.73 1.40 -2.30
N PHE A 42 3.73 1.63 -3.62
CA PHE A 42 3.35 0.63 -4.61
C PHE A 42 4.29 -0.59 -4.61
N VAL A 43 5.60 -0.37 -4.52
CA VAL A 43 6.58 -1.46 -4.42
C VAL A 43 6.40 -2.27 -3.14
N VAL A 44 6.21 -1.60 -1.99
CA VAL A 44 5.94 -2.28 -0.71
C VAL A 44 4.65 -3.10 -0.81
N TRP A 45 3.63 -2.58 -1.48
CA TRP A 45 2.38 -3.30 -1.71
C TRP A 45 2.58 -4.58 -2.55
N LEU A 46 3.37 -4.53 -3.63
CA LEU A 46 3.66 -5.72 -4.44
C LEU A 46 4.38 -6.81 -3.64
N ILE A 47 5.32 -6.42 -2.77
CA ILE A 47 6.02 -7.35 -1.88
C ILE A 47 5.03 -7.98 -0.90
N PHE A 48 4.13 -7.18 -0.34
CA PHE A 48 3.13 -7.65 0.60
C PHE A 48 2.08 -8.57 -0.05
N ASP A 49 1.59 -8.24 -1.25
CA ASP A 49 0.68 -9.09 -2.03
C ASP A 49 1.33 -10.44 -2.33
N LYS A 50 2.59 -10.43 -2.76
CA LYS A 50 3.37 -11.66 -3.00
C LYS A 50 3.55 -12.48 -1.72
N TYR A 51 3.95 -11.86 -0.62
CA TYR A 51 4.11 -12.53 0.68
C TYR A 51 2.81 -13.23 1.12
N MET A 52 1.68 -12.56 0.94
CA MET A 52 0.38 -13.09 1.34
C MET A 52 -0.11 -14.19 0.39
N ARG A 53 0.11 -14.05 -0.93
CA ARG A 53 -0.13 -15.13 -1.90
C ARG A 53 0.68 -16.38 -1.56
N ASP A 54 1.95 -16.24 -1.25
CA ASP A 54 2.84 -17.37 -0.90
C ASP A 54 2.40 -18.03 0.42
N ARG A 55 2.05 -17.25 1.44
CA ARG A 55 1.48 -17.80 2.68
C ARG A 55 0.17 -18.56 2.47
N THR A 56 -0.65 -18.09 1.53
CA THR A 56 -1.93 -18.73 1.22
C THR A 56 -1.74 -20.05 0.47
N ARG A 57 -0.73 -20.13 -0.42
CA ARG A 57 -0.33 -21.37 -1.09
C ARG A 57 0.30 -22.38 -0.13
N SER A 58 1.14 -21.94 0.80
CA SER A 58 1.81 -22.81 1.78
C SER A 58 0.85 -23.47 2.78
N ARG A 59 -0.41 -23.05 2.85
CA ARG A 59 -1.45 -23.64 3.71
C ARG A 59 -2.38 -24.63 2.99
N ARG A 60 -2.15 -24.90 1.71
CA ARG A 60 -2.84 -25.95 0.93
C ARG A 60 -1.91 -27.14 0.77
#